data_AF-A0A929TBD3-F1
#
_entry.id   AF-A0A929TBD3-F1
#
_cell.length_a   1.000
_cell.length_b   1.000
_cell.length_c   1.000
_cell.angle_alpha   90.00
_cell.angle_beta   90.00
_cell.angle_gamma   90.00
#
_symmetry.space_group_name_H-M   'P 1'
#
loop_
_entity.id
_entity.type
_entity.pdbx_description
1 polymer ?
#
loop_
_entity_poly.entity_id
_entity_poly.type
_entity_poly.pdbx_seq_one_letter_code
_entity_poly.pdbx_strand_id
1 'polypeptide(L)'
;MKILICGGSKSGKSAFAERIALLLPSPHYYVATMIATDEEDRERIRRHKGRRSGLSFQTVEQGRDLTRALEQRDREGTFLVEAMTSLLANEMFGSGSYDPEAGERVREDLETFLREAENVVLVFDNLYADTTKLDEGSESFRRALAQLQICAAKSCDLCIEVCLGEAVVWKGRMEWDALCEEMDGRKDMSSDCTGKDHHSRALPSRGTEERGGVPCYKELVIGGAYQGKTAYVREKYGLAEGEIQVCSEEKEPDFRAHFISHLERYVLFCLKKGKKPELRFAEGAVLLSDDISCGIVPMDPLFRRWREETGLFLREVAGRSHMVTRVSCGLPSVLKKEV
;
A
#
# COMPACT_ATOMS: atom_id res chain seq x y z
N MET A 1 19.73 -4.28 9.19
CA MET A 1 19.06 -4.11 7.87
C MET A 1 17.90 -3.13 8.00
N LYS A 2 17.78 -2.17 7.09
CA LYS A 2 16.77 -1.10 7.13
C LYS A 2 15.90 -1.13 5.87
N ILE A 3 14.59 -1.20 6.07
CA ILE A 3 13.62 -1.43 5.00
C ILE A 3 12.55 -0.35 5.06
N LEU A 4 12.26 0.25 3.91
CA LEU A 4 11.12 1.14 3.72
C LEU A 4 10.03 0.42 2.94
N ILE A 5 8.82 0.40 3.48
CA ILE A 5 7.63 -0.13 2.81
C ILE A 5 6.60 1.00 2.69
N CYS A 6 6.22 1.33 1.47
CA CYS A 6 5.16 2.30 1.20
C CYS A 6 4.00 1.68 0.41
N GLY A 7 2.87 2.37 0.32
CA GLY A 7 1.76 1.94 -0.52
C GLY A 7 0.46 2.65 -0.23
N GLY A 8 -0.49 2.57 -1.16
CA GLY A 8 -1.83 3.15 -1.00
C GLY A 8 -2.65 2.53 0.13
N SER A 9 -3.83 3.11 0.38
CA SER A 9 -4.76 2.58 1.37
C SER A 9 -5.17 1.15 1.05
N LYS A 10 -5.18 0.30 2.08
CA LYS A 10 -5.58 -1.11 1.99
C LYS A 10 -4.82 -1.93 0.94
N SER A 11 -3.63 -1.48 0.52
CA SER A 11 -2.80 -2.21 -0.44
C SER A 11 -2.23 -3.52 0.10
N GLY A 12 -2.25 -3.75 1.41
CA GLY A 12 -1.66 -4.92 2.06
C GLY A 12 -0.32 -4.67 2.75
N LYS A 13 0.21 -3.43 2.69
CA LYS A 13 1.52 -3.07 3.24
C LYS A 13 1.75 -3.44 4.70
N SER A 14 0.75 -3.31 5.58
CA SER A 14 0.87 -3.65 7.01
C SER A 14 1.18 -5.13 7.24
N ALA A 15 0.36 -6.02 6.65
CA ALA A 15 0.56 -7.46 6.79
C ALA A 15 1.88 -7.91 6.14
N PHE A 16 2.29 -7.24 5.06
CA PHE A 16 3.57 -7.47 4.43
C PHE A 16 4.75 -7.01 5.33
N ALA A 17 4.66 -5.83 5.92
CA ALA A 17 5.69 -5.31 6.82
C ALA A 17 5.85 -6.16 8.09
N GLU A 18 4.75 -6.66 8.66
CA GLU A 18 4.77 -7.62 9.77
C GLU A 18 5.52 -8.90 9.39
N ARG A 19 5.26 -9.48 8.21
CA ARG A 19 5.98 -10.67 7.73
C ARG A 19 7.47 -10.40 7.56
N ILE A 20 7.83 -9.29 6.93
CA ILE A 20 9.23 -8.91 6.69
C ILE A 20 9.96 -8.70 8.01
N ALA A 21 9.36 -8.00 8.97
CA ALA A 21 9.98 -7.76 10.27
C ALA A 21 10.25 -9.06 11.06
N LEU A 22 9.43 -10.10 10.88
CA LEU A 22 9.62 -11.41 11.53
C LEU A 22 10.70 -12.29 10.88
N LEU A 23 11.21 -11.91 9.70
CA LEU A 23 12.37 -12.57 9.08
C LEU A 23 13.69 -11.93 9.53
N LEU A 24 13.63 -10.73 10.10
CA LEU A 24 14.81 -10.06 10.64
C LEU A 24 15.12 -10.56 12.05
N PRO A 25 16.34 -10.31 12.58
CA PRO A 25 16.72 -10.77 13.91
C PRO A 25 15.77 -10.35 15.03
N SER A 26 15.42 -11.29 15.90
CA SER A 26 14.68 -11.03 17.14
C SER A 26 15.57 -10.35 18.19
N PRO A 27 15.02 -9.63 19.19
CA PRO A 27 13.59 -9.46 19.49
C PRO A 27 12.87 -8.53 18.50
N HIS A 28 11.58 -8.76 18.25
CA HIS A 28 10.77 -7.93 17.36
C HIS A 28 9.89 -6.95 18.13
N TYR A 29 9.99 -5.67 17.78
CA TYR A 29 9.27 -4.57 18.39
C TYR A 29 8.31 -3.96 17.39
N TYR A 30 7.02 -3.95 17.73
CA TYR A 30 6.00 -3.23 16.97
C TYR A 30 5.82 -1.85 17.61
N VAL A 31 6.32 -0.82 16.95
CA VAL A 31 6.15 0.58 17.35
C VAL A 31 4.82 1.08 16.81
N ALA A 32 3.81 1.07 17.66
CA ALA A 32 2.45 1.49 17.33
C ALA A 32 2.34 3.01 17.47
N THR A 33 2.23 3.71 16.34
CA THR A 33 2.22 5.18 16.32
C THR A 33 0.80 5.76 16.28
N MET A 34 -0.23 4.95 16.05
CA MET A 34 -1.60 5.44 15.98
C MET A 34 -2.15 5.80 17.37
N ILE A 35 -2.63 7.04 17.53
CA ILE A 35 -3.36 7.50 18.72
C ILE A 35 -4.85 7.54 18.36
N ALA A 36 -5.70 6.85 19.12
CA ALA A 36 -7.13 6.83 18.84
C ALA A 36 -7.80 8.15 19.23
N THR A 37 -8.48 8.78 18.27
CA THR A 37 -9.26 10.01 18.48
C THR A 37 -10.76 9.75 18.46
N ASP A 38 -11.20 8.70 17.75
CA ASP A 38 -12.60 8.29 17.64
C ASP A 38 -12.78 6.76 17.72
N GLU A 39 -14.00 6.28 17.52
CA GLU A 39 -14.31 4.84 17.54
C GLU A 39 -13.80 4.10 16.29
N GLU A 40 -13.67 4.79 15.16
CA GLU A 40 -13.11 4.22 13.93
C GLU A 40 -11.63 3.88 14.14
N ASP A 41 -10.88 4.78 14.77
CA ASP A 41 -9.49 4.56 15.15
C ASP A 41 -9.34 3.40 16.15
N ARG A 42 -10.20 3.34 17.18
CA ARG A 42 -10.18 2.25 18.16
C ARG A 42 -10.42 0.90 17.49
N GLU A 43 -11.38 0.85 16.57
CA GLU A 43 -11.68 -0.35 15.81
C GLU A 43 -10.50 -0.77 14.91
N ARG A 44 -9.83 0.21 14.27
CA ARG A 44 -8.60 -0.05 13.51
C ARG A 44 -7.48 -0.61 14.39
N ILE A 45 -7.28 -0.05 15.58
CA ILE A 45 -6.30 -0.55 16.56
C ILE A 45 -6.66 -1.97 17.01
N ARG A 46 -7.93 -2.27 17.29
CA ARG A 46 -8.38 -3.63 17.65
C ARG A 46 -8.06 -4.63 16.54
N ARG A 47 -8.34 -4.29 15.28
CA ARG A 47 -8.01 -5.16 14.14
C ARG A 47 -6.51 -5.39 14.00
N HIS A 48 -5.68 -4.36 14.18
CA HIS A 48 -4.22 -4.48 14.15
C HIS A 48 -3.69 -5.34 15.31
N LYS A 49 -4.19 -5.13 16.54
CA LYS A 49 -3.87 -5.98 17.71
C LYS A 49 -4.31 -7.44 17.47
N GLY A 50 -5.48 -7.67 16.89
CA GLY A 50 -5.98 -9.00 16.54
C GLY A 50 -5.11 -9.70 15.48
N ARG A 51 -4.74 -8.99 14.41
CA ARG A 51 -3.91 -9.52 13.31
C ARG A 51 -2.55 -10.03 13.79
N ARG A 52 -1.93 -9.33 14.73
CA ARG A 52 -0.63 -9.71 15.29
C ARG A 52 -0.71 -10.57 16.55
N SER A 53 -1.92 -10.94 16.98
CA SER A 53 -2.10 -11.86 18.10
C SER A 53 -1.45 -13.20 17.76
N GLY A 54 -0.56 -13.69 18.63
CA GLY A 54 0.21 -14.93 18.38
C GLY A 54 1.48 -14.75 17.54
N LEU A 55 1.74 -13.56 17.00
CA LEU A 55 3.05 -13.23 16.41
C LEU A 55 4.02 -12.79 17.52
N SER A 56 5.32 -13.02 17.31
CA SER A 56 6.40 -12.71 18.27
C SER A 56 6.77 -11.23 18.30
N PHE A 57 5.78 -10.34 18.43
CA PHE A 57 5.97 -8.89 18.58
C PHE A 57 5.75 -8.45 20.03
N GLN A 58 6.69 -7.64 20.55
CA GLN A 58 6.46 -6.83 21.73
C GLN A 58 5.97 -5.45 21.28
N THR A 59 4.88 -4.96 21.87
CA THR A 59 4.34 -3.63 21.50
C THR A 59 5.08 -2.53 22.25
N VAL A 60 5.36 -1.44 21.53
CA VAL A 60 5.76 -0.14 22.08
C VAL A 60 4.74 0.88 21.57
N GLU A 61 3.89 1.41 22.45
CA GLU A 61 2.93 2.44 22.07
C GLU A 61 3.66 3.80 22.08
N GLN A 62 4.07 4.26 20.90
CA GLN A 62 4.87 5.47 20.72
C GLN A 62 4.27 6.34 19.62
N GLY A 63 3.23 7.10 19.98
CA GLY A 63 2.50 7.96 19.04
C GLY A 63 3.21 9.26 18.67
N ARG A 64 4.26 9.64 19.40
CA ARG A 64 5.08 10.86 19.28
C ARG A 64 6.50 10.58 19.74
N ASP A 65 7.45 11.48 19.56
CA ASP A 65 8.84 11.36 20.03
C ASP A 65 9.44 10.00 19.63
N LEU A 66 9.70 9.78 18.34
CA LEU A 66 10.04 8.45 17.78
C LEU A 66 11.20 7.77 18.51
N THR A 67 12.20 8.57 18.90
CA THR A 67 13.42 8.12 19.56
C THR A 67 13.17 7.50 20.94
N ARG A 68 12.07 7.84 21.63
CA ARG A 68 11.70 7.19 22.90
C ARG A 68 11.41 5.70 22.77
N ALA A 69 11.08 5.20 21.57
CA ALA A 69 10.94 3.77 21.36
C ALA A 69 12.29 3.03 21.53
N LEU A 70 13.42 3.69 21.22
CA LEU A 70 14.77 3.14 21.41
C LEU A 70 15.20 3.12 22.88
N GLU A 71 14.69 4.02 23.71
CA GLU A 71 14.99 4.05 25.14
C GLU A 71 14.31 2.88 25.89
N GLN A 72 13.21 2.37 25.33
CA GLN A 72 12.38 1.33 25.96
C GLN A 72 12.81 -0.10 25.61
N ARG A 73 13.66 -0.27 24.61
CA ARG A 73 13.94 -1.55 23.94
C ARG A 73 15.41 -1.69 23.57
N ASP A 74 15.81 -2.92 23.27
CA ASP A 74 17.16 -3.22 22.80
C ASP A 74 17.33 -2.70 21.36
N ARG A 75 18.38 -1.90 21.14
CA ARG A 75 18.66 -1.29 19.83
C ARG A 75 19.13 -2.32 18.79
N GLU A 76 19.60 -3.49 19.23
CA GLU A 76 20.00 -4.60 18.35
C GLU A 76 18.79 -5.39 17.80
N GLY A 77 17.60 -5.21 18.39
CA GLY A 77 16.36 -5.84 17.91
C GLY A 77 15.83 -5.23 16.62
N THR A 78 14.71 -5.81 16.13
CA THR A 78 14.01 -5.32 14.93
C THR A 78 12.84 -4.42 15.29
N PHE A 79 12.85 -3.19 14.79
CA PHE A 79 11.76 -2.23 14.99
C PHE A 79 10.89 -2.11 13.75
N LEU A 80 9.63 -2.53 13.84
CA LEU A 80 8.59 -2.24 12.86
C LEU A 80 7.82 -0.98 13.29
N VAL A 81 7.98 0.12 12.55
CA VAL A 81 7.28 1.38 12.81
C VAL A 81 6.06 1.49 11.89
N GLU A 82 4.88 1.32 12.46
CA GLU A 82 3.61 1.40 11.73
C GLU A 82 2.66 2.43 12.35
N ALA A 83 2.46 3.61 11.72
CA ALA A 83 3.12 4.11 10.51
C ALA A 83 3.71 5.51 10.71
N MET A 84 4.73 5.85 9.92
CA MET A 84 5.34 7.18 9.92
C MET A 84 4.34 8.27 9.57
N THR A 85 3.34 7.95 8.74
CA THR A 85 2.22 8.83 8.41
C THR A 85 1.39 9.23 9.64
N SER A 86 1.07 8.28 10.52
CA SER A 86 0.33 8.56 11.76
C SER A 86 1.20 9.30 12.78
N LEU A 87 2.47 8.91 12.91
CA LEU A 87 3.41 9.60 13.78
C LEU A 87 3.51 11.09 13.43
N LEU A 88 3.77 11.40 12.15
CA LEU A 88 3.85 12.78 11.68
C LEU A 88 2.54 13.55 11.92
N ALA A 89 1.39 12.92 11.69
CA ALA A 89 0.10 13.57 11.92
C ALA A 89 -0.11 13.91 13.40
N ASN A 90 0.28 13.01 14.31
CA ASN A 90 0.18 13.26 15.76
C ASN A 90 1.08 14.42 16.20
N GLU A 91 2.27 14.54 15.63
CA GLU A 91 3.22 15.62 15.94
C GLU A 91 2.75 16.96 15.41
N MET A 92 2.24 16.99 14.17
CA MET A 92 1.81 18.22 13.53
C MET A 92 0.47 18.74 14.04
N PHE A 93 -0.45 17.87 14.48
CA PHE A 93 -1.83 18.26 14.77
C PHE A 93 -2.35 17.84 16.15
N GLY A 94 -1.65 16.97 16.85
CA GLY A 94 -2.19 16.33 18.05
C GLY A 94 -2.12 17.18 19.33
N SER A 95 -1.45 18.32 19.33
CA SER A 95 -1.36 19.23 20.51
C SER A 95 -2.57 20.16 20.66
N GLY A 96 -3.57 20.05 19.78
CA GLY A 96 -4.74 20.95 19.72
C GLY A 96 -4.52 22.18 18.85
N SER A 97 -3.30 22.37 18.34
CA SER A 97 -2.95 23.39 17.34
C SER A 97 -2.01 22.79 16.29
N TYR A 98 -2.03 23.36 15.08
CA TYR A 98 -1.08 23.01 14.03
C TYR A 98 0.34 23.48 14.40
N ASP A 99 1.31 22.57 14.36
CA ASP A 99 2.74 22.83 14.54
C ASP A 99 3.48 22.70 13.20
N PRO A 100 3.95 23.82 12.61
CA PRO A 100 4.64 23.81 11.32
C PRO A 100 6.08 23.28 11.39
N GLU A 101 6.71 23.24 12.57
CA GLU A 101 8.09 22.79 12.77
C GLU A 101 8.18 21.27 13.05
N ALA A 102 7.04 20.66 13.42
CA ALA A 102 6.96 19.23 13.72
C ALA A 102 7.53 18.33 12.61
N GLY A 103 7.33 18.68 11.34
CA GLY A 103 7.88 17.91 10.22
C GLY A 103 9.41 17.79 10.25
N GLU A 104 10.11 18.88 10.60
CA GLU A 104 11.56 18.90 10.69
C GLU A 104 12.09 18.24 11.96
N ARG A 105 11.32 18.27 13.06
CA ARG A 105 11.68 17.49 14.27
C ARG A 105 11.55 15.98 14.02
N VAL A 106 10.45 15.54 13.40
CA VAL A 106 10.27 14.11 13.02
C VAL A 106 11.35 13.68 12.02
N ARG A 107 11.70 14.59 11.10
CA ARG A 107 13.03 14.75 10.48
C ARG A 107 14.22 14.06 11.15
N GLU A 108 14.72 14.78 12.14
CA GLU A 108 15.90 14.52 12.95
C GLU A 108 15.73 13.28 13.84
N ASP A 109 14.52 13.08 14.35
CA ASP A 109 14.13 11.89 15.10
C ASP A 109 14.28 10.63 14.24
N LEU A 110 13.79 10.64 13.00
CA LEU A 110 13.89 9.54 12.06
C LEU A 110 15.35 9.25 11.68
N GLU A 111 16.17 10.29 11.46
CA GLU A 111 17.59 10.13 11.19
C GLU A 111 18.34 9.52 12.37
N THR A 112 18.03 9.97 13.58
CA THR A 112 18.59 9.41 14.81
C THR A 112 18.13 7.97 15.00
N PHE A 113 16.85 7.69 14.80
CA PHE A 113 16.28 6.36 14.90
C PHE A 113 16.94 5.38 13.92
N LEU A 114 17.05 5.77 12.66
CA LEU A 114 17.73 4.98 11.64
C LEU A 114 19.24 4.89 11.86
N ARG A 115 19.88 5.78 12.61
CA ARG A 115 21.30 5.67 12.94
C ARG A 115 21.55 4.70 14.09
N GLU A 116 20.67 4.69 15.09
CA GLU A 116 20.87 3.97 16.34
C GLU A 116 20.26 2.57 16.37
N ALA A 117 19.19 2.32 15.61
CA ALA A 117 18.60 0.99 15.50
C ALA A 117 19.32 0.13 14.45
N GLU A 118 19.62 -1.12 14.82
CA GLU A 118 20.31 -2.07 13.95
C GLU A 118 19.40 -2.55 12.81
N ASN A 119 18.15 -2.89 13.14
CA ASN A 119 17.16 -3.43 12.22
C ASN A 119 15.86 -2.62 12.27
N VAL A 120 15.41 -2.11 11.11
CA VAL A 120 14.22 -1.24 11.03
C VAL A 120 13.37 -1.59 9.82
N VAL A 121 12.06 -1.67 10.02
CA VAL A 121 11.05 -1.69 8.96
C VAL A 121 10.13 -0.49 9.14
N LEU A 122 10.18 0.47 8.23
CA LEU A 122 9.35 1.67 8.23
C LEU A 122 8.14 1.50 7.31
N VAL A 123 6.94 1.81 7.80
CA VAL A 123 5.73 1.83 6.98
C VAL A 123 5.29 3.27 6.71
N PHE A 124 5.10 3.59 5.43
CA PHE A 124 4.56 4.86 4.94
C PHE A 124 3.27 4.65 4.13
N ASP A 125 2.31 5.56 4.26
CA ASP A 125 1.25 5.71 3.27
C ASP A 125 1.75 6.53 2.07
N ASN A 126 1.44 6.10 0.85
CA ASN A 126 1.71 6.86 -0.37
C ASN A 126 0.55 7.84 -0.60
N LEU A 127 0.74 9.15 -0.38
CA LEU A 127 -0.33 10.17 -0.39
C LEU A 127 -0.11 11.27 -1.45
N TYR A 128 0.59 10.95 -2.53
CA TYR A 128 1.11 11.93 -3.49
C TYR A 128 0.36 11.96 -4.83
N ALA A 129 -0.71 11.17 -5.00
CA ALA A 129 -1.41 11.05 -6.27
C ALA A 129 -2.48 12.13 -6.53
N ASP A 130 -2.85 12.92 -5.51
CA ASP A 130 -3.90 13.94 -5.63
C ASP A 130 -3.39 15.28 -6.16
N THR A 131 -4.19 15.90 -7.01
CA THR A 131 -3.96 17.25 -7.54
C THR A 131 -4.92 18.30 -6.99
N THR A 132 -5.78 17.93 -6.04
CA THR A 132 -6.72 18.86 -5.40
C THR A 132 -5.97 19.90 -4.58
N LYS A 133 -6.43 21.15 -4.61
CA LYS A 133 -5.91 22.20 -3.74
C LYS A 133 -6.24 21.85 -2.29
N LEU A 134 -5.22 21.59 -1.48
CA LEU A 134 -5.38 21.35 -0.05
C LEU A 134 -5.24 22.67 0.73
N ASP A 135 -5.70 22.67 1.98
CA ASP A 135 -5.37 23.74 2.92
C ASP A 135 -3.86 23.72 3.26
N GLU A 136 -3.38 24.80 3.86
CA GLU A 136 -1.95 24.97 4.18
C GLU A 136 -1.40 23.87 5.10
N GLY A 137 -2.19 23.44 6.09
CA GLY A 137 -1.80 22.39 7.03
C GLY A 137 -1.66 21.04 6.32
N SER A 138 -2.64 20.68 5.49
CA SER A 138 -2.61 19.44 4.69
C SER A 138 -1.48 19.42 3.66
N GLU A 139 -1.19 20.54 2.98
CA GLU A 139 -0.04 20.65 2.06
C GLU A 139 1.30 20.55 2.81
N SER A 140 1.41 21.19 3.97
CA SER A 140 2.59 21.12 4.82
C SER A 140 2.85 19.68 5.28
N PHE A 141 1.79 18.98 5.74
CA PHE A 141 1.87 17.58 6.11
C PHE A 141 2.31 16.69 4.94
N ARG A 142 1.72 16.88 3.76
CA ARG A 142 2.08 16.11 2.55
C ARG A 142 3.55 16.31 2.18
N ARG A 143 4.04 17.54 2.27
CA ARG A 143 5.44 17.89 2.00
C ARG A 143 6.40 17.29 3.02
N ALA A 144 6.09 17.43 4.32
CA ALA A 144 6.88 16.86 5.40
C ALA A 144 6.95 15.33 5.27
N LEU A 145 5.82 14.66 5.01
CA LEU A 145 5.79 13.21 4.81
C LEU A 145 6.66 12.77 3.63
N ALA A 146 6.64 13.51 2.52
CA ALA A 146 7.51 13.25 1.37
C ALA A 146 8.99 13.41 1.73
N GLN A 147 9.36 14.45 2.48
CA GLN A 147 10.72 14.66 2.94
C GLN A 147 11.20 13.55 3.87
N LEU A 148 10.35 13.08 4.80
CA LEU A 148 10.63 11.91 5.64
C LEU A 148 10.86 10.65 4.81
N GLN A 149 9.98 10.38 3.83
CA GLN A 149 10.10 9.19 3.00
C GLN A 149 11.37 9.22 2.14
N ILE A 150 11.74 10.40 1.59
CA ILE A 150 13.01 10.59 0.85
C ILE A 150 14.22 10.39 1.78
N CYS A 151 14.17 10.94 2.99
CA CYS A 151 15.22 10.74 3.99
C CYS A 151 15.39 9.26 4.33
N ALA A 152 14.30 8.57 4.67
CA ALA A 152 14.32 7.14 4.96
C ALA A 152 14.84 6.31 3.77
N ALA A 153 14.39 6.60 2.54
CA ALA A 153 14.82 5.86 1.35
C ALA A 153 16.33 5.97 1.07
N LYS A 154 16.95 7.11 1.42
CA LYS A 154 18.42 7.26 1.32
C LYS A 154 19.14 6.31 2.27
N SER A 155 18.64 6.17 3.50
CA SER A 155 19.25 5.38 4.58
C SER A 155 18.85 3.91 4.61
N CYS A 156 17.76 3.52 3.95
CA CYS A 156 17.30 2.12 3.90
C CYS A 156 18.05 1.32 2.84
N ASP A 157 18.34 0.05 3.12
CA ASP A 157 18.96 -0.89 2.19
C ASP A 157 17.95 -1.31 1.10
N LEU A 158 16.68 -1.47 1.48
CA LEU A 158 15.59 -1.93 0.63
C LEU A 158 14.40 -0.97 0.68
N CYS A 159 13.85 -0.61 -0.48
CA CYS A 159 12.64 0.20 -0.59
C CYS A 159 11.60 -0.49 -1.47
N ILE A 160 10.42 -0.73 -0.91
CA ILE A 160 9.33 -1.49 -1.55
C ILE A 160 8.07 -0.66 -1.54
N GLU A 161 7.38 -0.63 -2.67
CA GLU A 161 5.98 -0.23 -2.75
C GLU A 161 5.11 -1.49 -2.78
N VAL A 162 4.10 -1.56 -1.90
CA VAL A 162 3.05 -2.58 -1.96
C VAL A 162 1.83 -1.98 -2.63
N CYS A 163 1.46 -2.52 -3.79
CA CYS A 163 0.32 -2.12 -4.58
C CYS A 163 -0.59 -3.32 -4.86
N LEU A 164 -1.84 -3.26 -4.38
CA LEU A 164 -2.83 -4.33 -4.52
C LEU A 164 -2.31 -5.73 -4.12
N GLY A 165 -1.50 -5.79 -3.06
CA GLY A 165 -0.90 -7.02 -2.57
C GLY A 165 0.41 -7.42 -3.25
N GLU A 166 0.84 -6.72 -4.30
CA GLU A 166 2.06 -7.00 -5.03
C GLU A 166 3.21 -6.08 -4.61
N ALA A 167 4.43 -6.62 -4.53
CA ALA A 167 5.62 -5.86 -4.19
C ALA A 167 6.34 -5.33 -5.44
N VAL A 168 6.61 -4.03 -5.44
CA VAL A 168 7.43 -3.33 -6.43
C VAL A 168 8.68 -2.84 -5.74
N VAL A 169 9.84 -3.34 -6.17
CA VAL A 169 11.13 -2.99 -5.56
C VAL A 169 11.71 -1.76 -6.25
N TRP A 170 11.91 -0.69 -5.50
CA TRP A 170 12.49 0.56 -5.97
C TRP A 170 14.00 0.66 -5.70
N LYS A 171 14.47 0.03 -4.61
CA LYS A 171 15.88 0.00 -4.18
C LYS A 171 16.15 -1.33 -3.49
N GLY A 172 17.36 -1.86 -3.61
CA GLY A 172 17.81 -3.04 -2.86
C GLY A 172 17.35 -4.38 -3.46
N ARG A 173 17.55 -4.58 -4.77
CA ARG A 173 17.13 -5.81 -5.46
C ARG A 173 17.79 -7.06 -4.87
N MET A 174 19.07 -6.98 -4.51
CA MET A 174 19.79 -8.11 -3.92
C MET A 174 19.22 -8.50 -2.55
N GLU A 175 18.96 -7.50 -1.72
CA GLU A 175 18.33 -7.65 -0.40
C GLU A 175 16.93 -8.25 -0.52
N TRP A 176 16.16 -7.83 -1.53
CA TRP A 176 14.85 -8.40 -1.83
C TRP A 176 14.93 -9.88 -2.21
N ASP A 177 15.86 -10.25 -3.10
CA ASP A 177 15.97 -11.63 -3.55
C ASP A 177 16.41 -12.56 -2.41
N ALA A 178 17.32 -12.11 -1.53
CA ALA A 178 17.69 -12.83 -0.32
C ALA A 178 16.48 -13.06 0.63
N LEU A 179 15.65 -12.04 0.84
CA LEU A 179 14.42 -12.18 1.63
C LEU A 179 13.41 -13.14 0.98
N CYS A 180 13.33 -13.17 -0.35
CA CYS A 180 12.46 -14.12 -1.06
C CYS A 180 12.92 -15.56 -0.85
N GLU A 181 14.23 -15.83 -0.94
CA GLU A 181 14.80 -17.16 -0.69
C GLU A 181 14.47 -17.65 0.73
N GLU A 182 14.58 -16.75 1.72
CA GLU A 182 14.23 -17.05 3.11
C GLU A 182 12.73 -17.32 3.29
N MET A 183 11.86 -16.53 2.63
CA MET A 183 10.41 -16.73 2.65
C MET A 183 9.97 -18.05 1.99
N ASP A 184 10.57 -18.42 0.86
CA ASP A 184 10.20 -19.60 0.07
C ASP A 184 10.83 -20.89 0.60
N GLY A 185 11.77 -20.79 1.55
CA GLY A 185 12.48 -21.93 2.15
C GLY A 185 13.34 -22.71 1.15
N ARG A 186 13.69 -22.13 -0.01
CA ARG A 186 14.49 -22.77 -1.07
C ARG A 186 15.86 -22.11 -1.19
N LYS A 187 16.92 -22.87 -0.94
CA LYS A 187 18.32 -22.48 -1.15
C LYS A 187 18.87 -22.73 -2.57
N ASP A 188 18.02 -23.05 -3.55
CA ASP A 188 18.46 -23.44 -4.89
C ASP A 188 17.68 -22.70 -5.99
N MET A 189 18.30 -21.71 -6.63
CA MET A 189 18.93 -21.86 -7.95
C MET A 189 19.13 -20.50 -8.63
N SER A 190 20.33 -20.33 -9.14
CA SER A 190 20.70 -19.40 -10.21
C SER A 190 19.73 -19.45 -11.40
N SER A 191 19.29 -18.29 -11.89
CA SER A 191 19.18 -18.02 -13.33
C SER A 191 18.93 -16.54 -13.61
N ASP A 192 19.89 -15.93 -14.31
CA ASP A 192 19.81 -14.80 -15.24
C ASP A 192 18.76 -13.70 -15.00
N CYS A 193 19.26 -12.55 -14.52
CA CYS A 193 18.60 -11.25 -14.66
C CYS A 193 19.58 -10.21 -15.23
N THR A 194 20.09 -10.42 -16.45
CA THR A 194 20.67 -9.30 -17.23
C THR A 194 19.54 -8.59 -17.97
N GLY A 195 18.85 -7.67 -17.29
CA GLY A 195 17.80 -6.84 -17.89
C GLY A 195 17.55 -5.59 -17.05
N LYS A 196 17.66 -4.41 -17.67
CA LYS A 196 17.42 -3.10 -17.04
C LYS A 196 15.92 -2.79 -16.86
N ASP A 197 15.14 -3.77 -16.44
CA ASP A 197 13.69 -3.64 -16.34
C ASP A 197 13.24 -3.81 -14.89
N HIS A 198 12.48 -2.83 -14.38
CA HIS A 198 11.88 -2.84 -13.05
C HIS A 198 10.78 -3.92 -12.97
N HIS A 199 11.16 -5.20 -12.94
CA HIS A 199 10.19 -6.29 -12.79
C HIS A 199 9.75 -6.41 -11.33
N SER A 200 8.44 -6.22 -11.12
CA SER A 200 7.74 -6.62 -9.91
C SER A 200 7.86 -8.14 -9.73
N ARG A 201 8.03 -8.60 -8.49
CA ARG A 201 7.99 -10.01 -8.14
C ARG A 201 6.82 -10.16 -7.18
N ALA A 202 5.88 -11.05 -7.51
CA ALA A 202 4.75 -11.31 -6.62
C ALA A 202 5.27 -11.72 -5.24
N LEU A 203 4.54 -11.34 -4.18
CA LEU A 203 4.89 -11.77 -2.83
C LEU A 203 5.00 -13.31 -2.78
N PRO A 204 6.08 -13.88 -2.20
CA PRO A 204 6.17 -15.30 -1.86
C PRO A 204 4.84 -15.79 -1.27
N SER A 205 4.25 -16.75 -1.99
CA SER A 205 2.85 -17.12 -1.89
C SER A 205 2.50 -17.64 -0.50
N ARG A 206 1.57 -16.96 0.18
CA ARG A 206 0.64 -17.64 1.10
C ARG A 206 -0.33 -18.48 0.27
N GLY A 207 -0.82 -19.57 0.85
CA GLY A 207 -1.81 -20.45 0.24
C GLY A 207 -3.03 -19.72 -0.32
N THR A 208 -3.76 -20.41 -1.17
CA THR A 208 -4.93 -19.99 -1.95
C THR A 208 -6.04 -19.24 -1.17
N GLU A 209 -6.01 -19.23 0.16
CA GLU A 209 -7.05 -18.66 1.03
C GLU A 209 -7.01 -17.12 1.17
N GLU A 210 -5.86 -16.45 1.01
CA GLU A 210 -5.76 -14.97 1.07
C GLU A 210 -5.78 -14.29 -0.32
N ARG A 211 -5.66 -15.05 -1.41
CA ARG A 211 -5.58 -14.54 -2.80
C ARG A 211 -6.93 -14.24 -3.46
N GLY A 212 -8.04 -14.21 -2.73
CA GLY A 212 -9.34 -13.87 -3.29
C GLY A 212 -10.01 -14.97 -4.12
N GLY A 213 -9.58 -16.24 -3.99
CA GLY A 213 -10.16 -17.37 -4.73
C GLY A 213 -9.39 -17.72 -6.01
N VAL A 214 -9.92 -18.68 -6.77
CA VAL A 214 -9.29 -19.14 -8.01
C VAL A 214 -9.30 -17.99 -9.04
N PRO A 215 -8.16 -17.66 -9.65
CA PRO A 215 -8.06 -16.65 -10.69
C PRO A 215 -9.07 -16.93 -11.82
N CYS A 216 -9.86 -15.92 -12.16
CA CYS A 216 -10.93 -16.01 -13.15
C CYS A 216 -11.07 -14.75 -14.02
N TYR A 217 -10.39 -13.66 -13.67
CA TYR A 217 -10.32 -12.45 -14.50
C TYR A 217 -9.05 -12.48 -15.33
N LYS A 218 -9.15 -11.99 -16.57
CA LYS A 218 -8.03 -12.01 -17.51
C LYS A 218 -6.96 -11.00 -17.12
N GLU A 219 -7.36 -9.76 -16.84
CA GLU A 219 -6.43 -8.70 -16.46
C GLU A 219 -7.13 -7.62 -15.63
N LEU A 220 -6.47 -7.15 -14.58
CA LEU A 220 -6.78 -5.89 -13.91
C LEU A 220 -5.79 -4.81 -14.38
N VAL A 221 -6.29 -3.68 -14.87
CA VAL A 221 -5.48 -2.54 -15.31
C VAL A 221 -5.75 -1.33 -14.41
N ILE A 222 -4.73 -0.88 -13.70
CA ILE A 222 -4.80 0.27 -12.80
C ILE A 222 -3.85 1.39 -13.22
N GLY A 223 -3.98 2.55 -12.56
CA GLY A 223 -3.14 3.72 -12.80
C GLY A 223 -3.90 5.00 -12.49
N GLY A 224 -3.19 6.13 -12.47
CA GLY A 224 -3.81 7.44 -12.25
C GLY A 224 -4.84 7.82 -13.32
N ALA A 225 -5.68 8.81 -13.02
CA ALA A 225 -6.62 9.38 -13.98
C ALA A 225 -5.88 9.87 -15.23
N TYR A 226 -6.47 9.63 -16.41
CA TYR A 226 -5.94 10.06 -17.72
C TYR A 226 -4.56 9.51 -18.11
N GLN A 227 -4.04 8.49 -17.40
CA GLN A 227 -2.73 7.88 -17.68
C GLN A 227 -2.70 6.92 -18.88
N GLY A 228 -3.79 6.82 -19.67
CA GLY A 228 -3.83 6.02 -20.90
C GLY A 228 -4.35 4.57 -20.76
N LYS A 229 -4.90 4.17 -19.61
CA LYS A 229 -5.42 2.80 -19.36
C LYS A 229 -6.37 2.30 -20.46
N THR A 230 -7.38 3.10 -20.81
CA THR A 230 -8.38 2.73 -21.82
C THR A 230 -7.75 2.57 -23.20
N ALA A 231 -6.79 3.43 -23.57
CA ALA A 231 -6.07 3.33 -24.83
C ALA A 231 -5.22 2.06 -24.88
N TYR A 232 -4.47 1.78 -23.82
CA TYR A 232 -3.70 0.54 -23.68
C TYR A 232 -4.56 -0.72 -23.84
N VAL A 233 -5.71 -0.79 -23.17
CA VAL A 233 -6.62 -1.94 -23.29
C VAL A 233 -7.21 -2.05 -24.70
N ARG A 234 -7.62 -0.94 -25.33
CA ARG A 234 -8.16 -0.96 -26.70
C ARG A 234 -7.12 -1.47 -27.69
N GLU A 235 -5.89 -0.98 -27.61
CA GLU A 235 -4.79 -1.42 -28.48
C GLU A 235 -4.45 -2.90 -28.26
N LYS A 236 -4.25 -3.31 -27.00
CA LYS A 236 -3.88 -4.68 -26.63
C LYS A 236 -4.91 -5.72 -27.04
N TYR A 237 -6.20 -5.38 -26.98
CA TYR A 237 -7.31 -6.31 -27.24
C TYR A 237 -8.05 -6.05 -28.55
N GLY A 238 -7.61 -5.10 -29.37
CA GLY A 238 -8.19 -4.80 -30.68
C GLY A 238 -9.62 -4.28 -30.62
N LEU A 239 -9.94 -3.44 -29.62
CA LEU A 239 -11.30 -2.97 -29.35
C LEU A 239 -11.63 -1.66 -30.08
N ALA A 240 -12.85 -1.59 -30.60
CA ALA A 240 -13.47 -0.39 -31.14
C ALA A 240 -13.95 0.57 -30.03
N GLU A 241 -14.35 1.78 -30.42
CA GLU A 241 -14.95 2.74 -29.51
C GLU A 241 -16.31 2.25 -29.00
N GLY A 242 -16.58 2.44 -27.70
CA GLY A 242 -17.83 2.01 -27.06
C GLY A 242 -17.86 0.57 -26.55
N GLU A 243 -16.87 -0.28 -26.89
CA GLU A 243 -16.83 -1.68 -26.43
C GLU A 243 -16.44 -1.85 -24.96
N ILE A 244 -15.88 -0.79 -24.35
CA ILE A 244 -15.54 -0.78 -22.93
C ILE A 244 -16.69 -0.12 -22.17
N GLN A 245 -17.37 -0.89 -21.32
CA GLN A 245 -18.38 -0.35 -20.42
C GLN A 245 -17.72 0.59 -19.40
N VAL A 246 -18.34 1.74 -19.15
CA VAL A 246 -17.92 2.69 -18.12
C VAL A 246 -18.88 2.58 -16.93
N CYS A 247 -18.35 2.20 -15.76
CA CYS A 247 -19.12 2.24 -14.52
C CYS A 247 -19.52 3.68 -14.15
N SER A 248 -20.65 3.83 -13.46
CA SER A 248 -21.16 5.11 -12.99
C SER A 248 -21.53 5.03 -11.51
N GLU A 249 -21.76 6.19 -10.91
CA GLU A 249 -22.12 6.29 -9.49
C GLU A 249 -23.65 6.23 -9.27
N GLU A 250 -24.43 6.21 -10.35
CA GLU A 250 -25.89 6.31 -10.36
C GLU A 250 -26.58 4.97 -10.70
N LYS A 251 -25.93 4.11 -11.50
CA LYS A 251 -26.50 2.83 -11.97
C LYS A 251 -25.54 1.66 -11.77
N GLU A 252 -26.12 0.48 -11.56
CA GLU A 252 -25.39 -0.79 -11.50
C GLU A 252 -24.80 -1.13 -12.90
N PRO A 253 -23.55 -1.62 -12.99
CA PRO A 253 -22.96 -2.03 -14.26
C PRO A 253 -23.59 -3.32 -14.82
N ASP A 254 -23.51 -3.52 -16.14
CA ASP A 254 -23.74 -4.85 -16.70
C ASP A 254 -22.55 -5.75 -16.36
N PHE A 255 -22.78 -6.72 -15.47
CA PHE A 255 -21.78 -7.69 -15.04
C PHE A 255 -21.42 -8.72 -16.12
N ARG A 256 -22.18 -8.80 -17.21
CA ARG A 256 -21.90 -9.70 -18.34
C ARG A 256 -20.88 -9.13 -19.32
N ALA A 257 -20.56 -7.84 -19.23
CA ALA A 257 -19.54 -7.22 -20.06
C ALA A 257 -18.17 -7.86 -19.81
N HIS A 258 -17.34 -7.96 -20.86
CA HIS A 258 -15.98 -8.49 -20.74
C HIS A 258 -14.92 -7.39 -20.60
N PHE A 259 -15.25 -6.13 -20.89
CA PHE A 259 -14.37 -4.99 -20.69
C PHE A 259 -15.10 -3.92 -19.89
N ILE A 260 -14.66 -3.69 -18.66
CA ILE A 260 -15.28 -2.72 -17.74
C ILE A 260 -14.22 -1.77 -17.22
N SER A 261 -14.54 -0.48 -17.22
CA SER A 261 -13.68 0.59 -16.70
C SER A 261 -14.35 1.39 -15.60
N HIS A 262 -13.51 2.10 -14.83
CA HIS A 262 -13.92 2.93 -13.70
C HIS A 262 -14.54 2.15 -12.54
N LEU A 263 -13.93 1.01 -12.18
CA LEU A 263 -14.42 0.19 -11.05
C LEU A 263 -14.56 0.97 -9.74
N GLU A 264 -13.73 1.98 -9.51
CA GLU A 264 -13.86 2.88 -8.36
C GLU A 264 -15.25 3.53 -8.31
N ARG A 265 -15.86 3.88 -9.45
CA ARG A 265 -17.22 4.45 -9.48
C ARG A 265 -18.29 3.42 -9.10
N TYR A 266 -18.09 2.15 -9.46
CA TYR A 266 -18.97 1.06 -9.01
C TYR A 266 -18.90 0.87 -7.49
N VAL A 267 -17.70 0.97 -6.90
CA VAL A 267 -17.55 0.94 -5.44
C VAL A 267 -18.32 2.10 -4.81
N LEU A 268 -18.21 3.31 -5.35
CA LEU A 268 -18.94 4.48 -4.85
C LEU A 268 -20.46 4.31 -4.98
N PHE A 269 -20.95 3.79 -6.11
CA PHE A 269 -22.36 3.44 -6.31
C PHE A 269 -22.86 2.50 -5.20
N CYS A 270 -22.12 1.43 -4.90
CA CYS A 270 -22.49 0.47 -3.86
C CYS A 270 -22.58 1.13 -2.48
N LEU A 271 -21.58 1.93 -2.12
CA LEU A 271 -21.53 2.62 -0.84
C LEU A 271 -22.66 3.65 -0.69
N LYS A 272 -22.99 4.41 -1.75
CA LYS A 272 -24.16 5.31 -1.79
C LYS A 272 -25.49 4.57 -1.56
N LYS A 273 -25.55 3.27 -1.86
CA LYS A 273 -26.70 2.39 -1.61
C LYS A 273 -26.62 1.63 -0.28
N GLY A 274 -25.61 1.88 0.55
CA GLY A 274 -25.39 1.18 1.82
C GLY A 274 -24.95 -0.28 1.65
N LYS A 275 -24.43 -0.65 0.47
CA LYS A 275 -23.98 -2.00 0.13
C LYS A 275 -22.46 -2.06 0.04
N LYS A 276 -21.90 -3.25 0.25
CA LYS A 276 -20.50 -3.53 -0.14
C LYS A 276 -20.46 -3.90 -1.63
N PRO A 277 -19.38 -3.55 -2.35
CA PRO A 277 -19.21 -4.00 -3.73
C PRO A 277 -19.00 -5.52 -3.77
N GLU A 278 -19.58 -6.17 -4.76
CA GLU A 278 -19.48 -7.63 -4.94
C GLU A 278 -18.74 -7.96 -6.24
N LEU A 279 -17.94 -9.03 -6.22
CA LEU A 279 -17.20 -9.48 -7.40
C LEU A 279 -18.04 -10.40 -8.28
N ARG A 280 -18.92 -9.77 -9.08
CA ARG A 280 -19.90 -10.45 -9.95
C ARG A 280 -19.57 -10.39 -11.45
N PHE A 281 -18.42 -9.85 -11.84
CA PHE A 281 -18.04 -9.69 -13.25
C PHE A 281 -17.83 -11.04 -13.95
N ALA A 282 -18.01 -11.04 -15.27
CA ALA A 282 -17.83 -12.22 -16.10
C ALA A 282 -16.43 -12.82 -15.97
N GLU A 283 -16.36 -14.15 -16.07
CA GLU A 283 -15.10 -14.86 -16.23
C GLU A 283 -14.37 -14.37 -17.50
N GLY A 284 -13.04 -14.28 -17.42
CA GLY A 284 -12.20 -13.74 -18.48
C GLY A 284 -12.31 -12.23 -18.68
N ALA A 285 -13.06 -11.49 -17.84
CA ALA A 285 -13.17 -10.04 -17.97
C ALA A 285 -11.82 -9.32 -17.77
N VAL A 286 -11.68 -8.21 -18.48
CA VAL A 286 -10.62 -7.20 -18.30
C VAL A 286 -11.23 -6.01 -17.59
N LEU A 287 -10.66 -5.68 -16.44
CA LEU A 287 -11.20 -4.72 -15.50
C LEU A 287 -10.24 -3.53 -15.36
N LEU A 288 -10.74 -2.30 -15.44
CA LEU A 288 -9.93 -1.09 -15.35
C LEU A 288 -10.39 -0.20 -14.20
N SER A 289 -9.45 0.39 -13.47
CA SER A 289 -9.76 1.33 -12.38
C SER A 289 -8.74 2.46 -12.27
N ASP A 290 -9.20 3.64 -11.86
CA ASP A 290 -8.32 4.68 -11.32
C ASP A 290 -7.84 4.26 -9.92
N ASP A 291 -6.52 4.33 -9.69
CA ASP A 291 -5.97 4.07 -8.35
C ASP A 291 -6.09 5.32 -7.47
N ILE A 292 -7.23 5.43 -6.78
CA ILE A 292 -7.51 6.51 -5.83
C ILE A 292 -6.92 6.27 -4.44
N SER A 293 -6.26 5.11 -4.22
CA SER A 293 -5.78 4.72 -2.89
C SER A 293 -4.55 5.50 -2.44
N CYS A 294 -3.87 6.17 -3.37
CA CYS A 294 -2.65 6.94 -3.14
C CYS A 294 -2.86 8.44 -2.94
N GLY A 295 -4.11 8.87 -2.71
CA GLY A 295 -4.47 10.24 -2.36
C GLY A 295 -4.47 10.51 -0.84
N ILE A 296 -4.46 11.79 -0.47
CA ILE A 296 -4.75 12.31 0.88
C ILE A 296 -6.10 11.80 1.35
N VAL A 297 -6.21 11.56 2.65
CA VAL A 297 -7.42 11.00 3.26
C VAL A 297 -8.52 12.06 3.24
N PRO A 298 -9.68 11.81 2.59
CA PRO A 298 -10.78 12.75 2.59
C PRO A 298 -11.35 13.00 3.99
N MET A 299 -11.80 14.23 4.22
CA MET A 299 -12.54 14.60 5.44
C MET A 299 -13.97 14.06 5.44
N ASP A 300 -14.61 14.03 4.28
CA ASP A 300 -15.94 13.45 4.12
C ASP A 300 -15.90 11.93 4.39
N PRO A 301 -16.72 11.41 5.33
CA PRO A 301 -16.70 10.00 5.70
C PRO A 301 -17.03 9.04 4.54
N LEU A 302 -17.90 9.44 3.61
CA LEU A 302 -18.26 8.60 2.46
C LEU A 302 -17.08 8.50 1.50
N PHE A 303 -16.42 9.61 1.16
CA PHE A 303 -15.24 9.59 0.27
C PHE A 303 -14.03 8.90 0.92
N ARG A 304 -13.86 9.04 2.24
CA ARG A 304 -12.87 8.27 3.01
C ARG A 304 -13.14 6.77 2.89
N ARG A 305 -14.37 6.35 3.17
CA ARG A 305 -14.78 4.94 3.04
C ARG A 305 -14.67 4.44 1.60
N TRP A 306 -15.00 5.27 0.61
CA TRP A 306 -14.84 4.93 -0.80
C TRP A 306 -13.38 4.66 -1.18
N ARG A 307 -12.46 5.52 -0.74
CA ARG A 307 -11.01 5.30 -0.93
C ARG A 307 -10.55 3.99 -0.30
N GLU A 308 -10.96 3.70 0.93
CA GLU A 308 -10.59 2.46 1.61
C GLU A 308 -11.20 1.21 0.95
N GLU A 309 -12.51 1.22 0.69
CA GLU A 309 -13.23 0.09 0.09
C GLU A 309 -12.73 -0.17 -1.34
N THR A 310 -12.37 0.87 -2.10
CA THR A 310 -11.77 0.71 -3.43
C THR A 310 -10.43 -0.01 -3.33
N GLY A 311 -9.58 0.33 -2.35
CA GLY A 311 -8.32 -0.39 -2.12
C GLY A 311 -8.53 -1.87 -1.77
N LEU A 312 -9.51 -2.18 -0.91
CA LEU A 312 -9.87 -3.56 -0.56
C LEU A 312 -10.41 -4.32 -1.79
N PHE A 313 -11.35 -3.72 -2.50
CA PHE A 313 -11.99 -4.29 -3.66
C PHE A 313 -10.99 -4.58 -4.77
N LEU A 314 -10.15 -3.61 -5.13
CA LEU A 314 -9.13 -3.79 -6.17
C LEU A 314 -8.07 -4.83 -5.77
N ARG A 315 -7.74 -4.97 -4.48
CA ARG A 315 -6.86 -6.04 -4.02
C ARG A 315 -7.50 -7.42 -4.20
N GLU A 316 -8.80 -7.54 -3.94
CA GLU A 316 -9.54 -8.79 -4.19
C GLU A 316 -9.64 -9.09 -5.68
N VAL A 317 -9.90 -8.08 -6.52
CA VAL A 317 -9.85 -8.20 -7.99
C VAL A 317 -8.46 -8.64 -8.45
N ALA A 318 -7.39 -8.02 -7.95
CA ALA A 318 -6.01 -8.36 -8.28
C ALA A 318 -5.68 -9.82 -7.93
N GLY A 319 -6.14 -10.27 -6.75
CA GLY A 319 -6.04 -11.67 -6.34
C GLY A 319 -6.67 -12.64 -7.34
N ARG A 320 -7.84 -12.29 -7.89
CA ARG A 320 -8.59 -13.07 -8.90
C ARG A 320 -8.18 -12.83 -10.35
N SER A 321 -7.22 -11.96 -10.61
CA SER A 321 -6.74 -11.66 -11.97
C SER A 321 -5.48 -12.46 -12.28
N HIS A 322 -5.42 -13.08 -13.46
CA HIS A 322 -4.19 -13.71 -13.95
C HIS A 322 -3.06 -12.70 -14.19
N MET A 323 -3.43 -11.46 -14.54
CA MET A 323 -2.48 -10.38 -14.78
C MET A 323 -2.95 -9.09 -14.11
N VAL A 324 -2.02 -8.36 -13.50
CA VAL A 324 -2.26 -7.01 -12.98
C VAL A 324 -1.25 -6.08 -13.63
N THR A 325 -1.74 -5.03 -14.27
CA THR A 325 -0.93 -4.06 -15.00
C THR A 325 -1.18 -2.66 -14.45
N ARG A 326 -0.12 -1.92 -14.15
CA ARG A 326 -0.17 -0.49 -13.89
C ARG A 326 0.18 0.27 -15.17
N VAL A 327 -0.64 1.23 -15.58
CA VAL A 327 -0.33 2.11 -16.71
C VAL A 327 0.06 3.49 -16.20
N SER A 328 1.19 4.01 -16.68
CA SER A 328 1.68 5.35 -16.35
C SER A 328 2.25 5.99 -17.60
N CYS A 329 1.81 7.21 -17.93
CA CYS A 329 2.16 7.88 -19.19
C CYS A 329 1.88 7.02 -20.44
N GLY A 330 0.82 6.20 -20.41
CA GLY A 330 0.51 5.22 -21.47
C GLY A 330 1.38 3.96 -21.49
N LEU A 331 2.42 3.88 -20.64
CA LEU A 331 3.34 2.75 -20.57
C LEU A 331 2.86 1.72 -19.55
N PRO A 332 2.75 0.44 -19.92
CA PRO A 332 2.35 -0.63 -19.01
C PRO A 332 3.55 -1.17 -18.21
N SER A 333 3.32 -1.34 -16.90
CA SER A 333 4.20 -2.06 -15.98
C SER A 333 3.41 -3.22 -15.37
N VAL A 334 3.86 -4.44 -15.61
CA VAL A 334 3.22 -5.63 -15.03
C VAL A 334 3.56 -5.70 -13.54
N LEU A 335 2.54 -5.80 -12.69
CA LEU A 335 2.65 -5.98 -11.24
C LEU A 335 2.49 -7.45 -10.82
N LYS A 336 1.65 -8.19 -11.55
CA LYS A 336 1.39 -9.61 -11.35
C LYS A 336 1.22 -10.27 -12.71
N LYS A 337 1.80 -11.46 -12.86
CA LYS A 337 1.52 -12.37 -13.97
C LYS A 337 1.63 -13.80 -13.47
N GLU A 338 0.51 -14.51 -13.45
CA GLU A 338 0.52 -15.95 -13.22
C GLU A 338 1.03 -16.66 -14.48
N VAL A 339 1.89 -17.66 -14.26
CA VAL A 339 2.52 -18.45 -15.32
C VAL A 339 1.63 -19.61 -15.71
#